data_AF-A0AAU6H6J0-F1
#
_entry.id   AF-A0AAU6H6J0-F1
#
_cell.length_a   1.000
_cell.length_b   1.000
_cell.length_c   1.000
_cell.angle_alpha   90.00
_cell.angle_beta   90.00
_cell.angle_gamma   90.00
#
_symmetry.space_group_name_H-M   'P 1'
#
loop_
_entity.id
_entity.type
_entity.pdbx_description
1 polymer ?
#
loop_
_entity_poly.entity_id
_entity_poly.type
_entity_poly.pdbx_seq_one_letter_code
_entity_poly.pdbx_strand_id
1 'polypeptide(L)'
;MNHWESVDHHAVLRARTLLLGSGTINIHEAVDAYRLLAVVSPAVYLPRLAQALLEYGTADPRNPGTRLAVVTEAASAARRMEAAEPRRAALLRKALEACEQELTVLGRTEEARSVRAELDGTAGGEEGTR
;
A
#
# COMPACT_ATOMS: atom_id res chain seq x y z
N MET A 1 18.25 -6.87 -31.02
CA MET A 1 17.22 -7.59 -30.23
C MET A 1 17.35 -7.16 -28.77
N ASN A 2 16.41 -6.36 -28.27
CA ASN A 2 16.41 -5.85 -26.90
C ASN A 2 15.86 -6.93 -25.94
N HIS A 3 16.73 -7.63 -25.23
CA HIS A 3 16.34 -8.67 -24.28
C HIS A 3 15.74 -8.13 -22.97
N TRP A 4 15.78 -6.82 -22.72
CA TRP A 4 15.38 -6.23 -21.44
C TRP A 4 13.90 -5.81 -21.38
N GLU A 5 13.26 -5.51 -22.51
CA GLU A 5 11.81 -5.20 -22.56
C GLU A 5 10.94 -6.47 -22.33
N SER A 6 11.48 -7.65 -22.63
CA SER A 6 10.79 -8.94 -22.48
C SER A 6 10.76 -9.45 -21.03
N VAL A 7 11.78 -9.12 -20.22
CA VAL A 7 11.85 -9.57 -18.82
C VAL A 7 10.75 -8.92 -17.98
N ASP A 8 10.45 -7.65 -18.23
CA ASP A 8 9.37 -6.92 -17.56
C ASP A 8 7.99 -7.47 -17.95
N HIS A 9 7.78 -7.73 -19.25
CA HIS A 9 6.53 -8.30 -19.75
C HIS A 9 6.28 -9.72 -19.22
N HIS A 10 7.30 -10.58 -19.16
CA HIS A 10 7.18 -11.91 -18.56
C HIS A 10 6.89 -11.85 -17.06
N ALA A 11 7.49 -10.91 -16.32
CA ALA A 11 7.20 -10.71 -14.91
C ALA A 11 5.74 -10.28 -14.68
N VAL A 12 5.23 -9.38 -15.52
CA VAL A 12 3.82 -8.94 -15.52
C VAL A 12 2.88 -10.10 -15.83
N LEU A 13 3.18 -10.89 -16.86
CA LEU A 13 2.38 -12.06 -17.21
C LEU A 13 2.39 -13.10 -16.08
N ARG A 14 3.55 -13.35 -15.47
CA ARG A 14 3.67 -14.25 -14.32
C ARG A 14 2.86 -13.74 -13.13
N ALA A 15 2.94 -12.45 -12.81
CA ALA A 15 2.16 -11.83 -11.73
C ALA A 15 0.65 -11.95 -11.99
N ARG A 16 0.19 -11.71 -13.23
CA ARG A 16 -1.21 -11.91 -13.61
C ARG A 16 -1.63 -13.37 -13.50
N THR A 17 -0.81 -14.29 -13.99
CA THR A 17 -1.09 -15.73 -13.90
C THR A 17 -1.14 -16.22 -12.46
N LEU A 18 -0.28 -15.69 -11.58
CA LEU A 18 -0.34 -15.98 -10.13
C LEU A 18 -1.66 -15.51 -9.53
N LEU A 19 -2.13 -14.31 -9.87
CA LEU A 19 -3.41 -13.78 -9.40
C LEU A 19 -4.63 -14.51 -9.98
N LEU A 20 -4.49 -15.15 -11.15
CA LEU A 20 -5.56 -15.87 -11.85
C LEU A 20 -5.54 -17.39 -11.57
N GLY A 21 -4.42 -17.94 -11.10
CA GLY A 21 -4.26 -19.35 -10.78
C GLY A 21 -5.09 -19.72 -9.55
N SER A 22 -5.86 -20.81 -9.65
CA SER A 22 -6.84 -21.25 -8.64
C SER A 22 -6.26 -21.74 -7.30
N GLY A 23 -5.01 -21.42 -6.98
CA GLY A 23 -4.41 -21.68 -5.67
C GLY A 23 -4.65 -20.49 -4.77
N THR A 24 -4.95 -20.72 -3.49
CA THR A 24 -4.95 -19.67 -2.46
C THR A 24 -3.56 -19.04 -2.41
N ILE A 25 -3.34 -17.98 -3.17
CA ILE A 25 -2.12 -17.19 -3.12
C ILE A 25 -2.00 -16.59 -1.72
N ASN A 26 -0.82 -16.69 -1.13
CA ASN A 26 -0.57 -16.08 0.16
C ASN A 26 -0.60 -14.55 0.01
N ILE A 27 -0.98 -13.83 1.06
CA ILE A 27 -1.02 -12.37 1.08
C ILE A 27 0.34 -11.75 0.70
N HIS A 28 1.44 -12.42 1.06
CA HIS A 28 2.80 -12.05 0.64
C HIS A 28 2.98 -12.07 -0.88
N GLU A 29 2.59 -13.17 -1.53
CA GLU A 29 2.70 -13.34 -2.98
C GLU A 29 1.80 -12.36 -3.74
N ALA A 30 0.62 -12.06 -3.18
CA ALA A 30 -0.28 -11.05 -3.70
C ALA A 30 0.36 -9.65 -3.66
N VAL A 31 1.01 -9.29 -2.55
CA VAL A 31 1.72 -8.00 -2.43
C VAL A 31 2.82 -7.89 -3.48
N ASP A 32 3.67 -8.92 -3.65
CA ASP A 32 4.74 -8.88 -4.65
C ASP A 32 4.20 -8.81 -6.08
N ALA A 33 3.13 -9.55 -6.39
CA ALA A 33 2.45 -9.44 -7.69
C ALA A 33 1.90 -8.03 -7.92
N TYR A 34 1.24 -7.42 -6.93
CA TYR A 34 0.70 -6.08 -7.07
C TYR A 34 1.79 -5.00 -7.15
N ARG A 35 2.93 -5.17 -6.48
CA ARG A 35 4.10 -4.26 -6.63
C ARG A 35 4.57 -4.20 -8.08
N LEU A 36 4.77 -5.36 -8.70
CA LEU A 36 5.17 -5.45 -10.11
C LEU A 36 4.12 -4.82 -11.03
N LEU A 37 2.84 -5.16 -10.81
CA LEU A 37 1.76 -4.68 -11.66
C LEU A 37 1.50 -3.17 -11.51
N ALA A 38 1.77 -2.60 -10.34
CA ALA A 38 1.65 -1.16 -10.10
C ALA A 38 2.70 -0.33 -10.86
N VAL A 39 3.82 -0.92 -11.29
CA VAL A 39 4.79 -0.25 -12.17
C VAL A 39 4.19 -0.01 -13.55
N VAL A 40 3.44 -0.99 -14.08
CA VAL A 40 2.89 -0.95 -15.44
C VAL A 40 1.52 -0.29 -15.51
N SER A 41 0.70 -0.45 -14.48
CA SER A 41 -0.66 0.12 -14.45
C SER A 41 -1.00 0.62 -13.04
N PRO A 42 -0.38 1.73 -12.60
CA PRO A 42 -0.53 2.22 -11.24
C PRO A 42 -1.98 2.51 -10.85
N ALA A 43 -2.78 3.10 -11.76
CA ALA A 43 -4.19 3.41 -11.50
C ALA A 43 -5.03 2.17 -11.09
N VAL A 44 -4.71 1.00 -11.65
CA VAL A 44 -5.45 -0.25 -11.39
C VAL A 44 -4.93 -0.98 -10.16
N TYR A 45 -3.60 -1.01 -9.99
CA TYR A 45 -2.96 -1.90 -9.03
C TYR A 45 -2.49 -1.22 -7.75
N LEU A 46 -2.33 0.11 -7.70
CA LEU A 46 -2.05 0.81 -6.44
C LEU A 46 -3.16 0.59 -5.40
N PRO A 47 -4.48 0.69 -5.74
CA PRO A 47 -5.55 0.42 -4.79
C PRO A 47 -5.49 -1.00 -4.20
N ARG A 48 -5.17 -1.98 -5.06
CA ARG A 48 -5.05 -3.38 -4.67
C ARG A 48 -3.80 -3.64 -3.83
N LEU A 49 -2.68 -3.00 -4.17
CA LEU A 49 -1.43 -3.08 -3.43
C LEU A 49 -1.60 -2.51 -2.02
N ALA A 50 -2.14 -1.30 -1.88
CA ALA A 50 -2.33 -0.67 -0.58
C ALA A 50 -3.24 -1.51 0.33
N GLN A 51 -4.33 -2.04 -0.22
CA GLN A 51 -5.25 -2.92 0.50
C GLN A 51 -4.55 -4.21 0.96
N ALA A 52 -3.82 -4.88 0.07
CA ALA A 52 -3.08 -6.10 0.39
C ALA A 52 -1.98 -5.87 1.44
N LEU A 53 -1.28 -4.73 1.39
CA LEU A 53 -0.28 -4.35 2.39
C LEU A 53 -0.90 -4.10 3.77
N LEU A 54 -2.08 -3.48 3.85
CA LEU A 54 -2.79 -3.29 5.12
C LEU A 54 -3.26 -4.61 5.74
N GLU A 55 -3.77 -5.52 4.91
CA GLU A 55 -4.14 -6.87 5.34
C GLU A 55 -2.91 -7.65 5.78
N TYR A 56 -1.82 -7.57 5.01
CA TYR A 56 -0.54 -8.19 5.36
C TYR A 56 -0.03 -7.68 6.70
N GLY A 57 0.02 -6.36 6.89
CA GLY A 57 0.44 -5.70 8.12
C GLY A 57 -0.36 -6.15 9.34
N THR A 58 -1.64 -6.48 9.17
CA THR A 58 -2.50 -6.95 10.27
C THR A 58 -2.28 -8.43 10.59
N ALA A 59 -2.07 -9.26 9.56
CA ALA A 59 -2.11 -10.71 9.68
C ALA A 59 -0.78 -11.36 10.11
N ASP A 60 0.37 -10.79 9.73
CA ASP A 60 1.62 -11.56 9.71
C ASP A 60 2.81 -10.94 10.45
N PRO A 61 3.17 -9.64 10.29
CA PRO A 61 4.37 -9.11 10.92
C PRO A 61 4.23 -9.10 12.44
N ARG A 62 4.89 -10.06 13.11
CA ARG A 62 5.02 -10.09 14.57
C ARG A 62 5.98 -9.01 15.10
N ASN A 63 6.83 -8.47 14.23
CA ASN A 63 7.80 -7.44 14.57
C ASN A 63 7.29 -6.05 14.15
N PRO A 64 7.22 -5.07 15.08
CA PRO A 64 6.72 -3.73 14.79
C PRO A 64 7.55 -2.95 13.75
N GLY A 65 8.85 -3.21 13.62
CA GLY A 65 9.69 -2.61 12.58
C GLY A 65 9.33 -3.09 11.17
N THR A 66 9.10 -4.40 11.01
CA THR A 66 8.61 -4.97 9.74
C THR A 66 7.20 -4.47 9.43
N ARG A 67 6.33 -4.43 10.44
CA ARG A 67 4.96 -3.93 10.31
C ARG A 67 4.95 -2.48 9.86
N LEU A 68 5.79 -1.63 10.47
CA LEU A 68 5.95 -0.23 10.10
C LEU A 68 6.36 -0.07 8.63
N ALA A 69 7.33 -0.85 8.15
CA ALA A 69 7.76 -0.80 6.75
C ALA A 69 6.59 -1.13 5.79
N VAL A 70 5.81 -2.16 6.11
CA VAL A 70 4.64 -2.58 5.32
C VAL A 70 3.56 -1.49 5.28
N VAL A 71 3.19 -0.92 6.43
CA VAL A 71 2.12 0.09 6.48
C VAL A 71 2.57 1.44 5.92
N THR A 72 3.87 1.75 6.00
CA THR A 72 4.47 2.92 5.35
C THR A 72 4.41 2.79 3.82
N GLU A 73 4.67 1.59 3.29
CA GLU A 73 4.51 1.31 1.87
C GLU A 73 3.05 1.45 1.44
N ALA A 74 2.09 0.99 2.25
CA ALA A 74 0.66 1.16 1.97
C ALA A 74 0.28 2.64 1.87
N ALA A 75 0.79 3.47 2.79
CA ALA A 75 0.57 4.92 2.76
C ALA A 75 1.19 5.55 1.49
N SER A 76 2.40 5.13 1.10
CA SER A 76 3.05 5.58 -0.13
C SER A 76 2.26 5.19 -1.39
N ALA A 77 1.75 3.96 -1.43
CA ALA A 77 0.89 3.49 -2.52
C ALA A 77 -0.39 4.34 -2.62
N ALA A 78 -1.03 4.65 -1.48
CA ALA A 78 -2.20 5.52 -1.43
C ALA A 78 -1.92 6.97 -1.86
N ARG A 79 -0.77 7.55 -1.50
CA ARG A 79 -0.39 8.90 -1.97
C ARG A 79 -0.20 8.98 -3.48
N ARG A 80 0.24 7.88 -4.11
CA ARG A 80 0.46 7.78 -5.56
C ARG A 80 -0.82 7.52 -6.35
N MET A 81 -1.94 7.21 -5.70
CA MET A 81 -3.23 7.03 -6.37
C MET A 81 -3.73 8.35 -6.96
N GLU A 82 -4.51 8.27 -8.03
CA GLU A 82 -5.16 9.45 -8.61
C GLU A 82 -6.16 10.06 -7.62
N ALA A 83 -6.39 11.37 -7.70
CA ALA A 83 -7.34 12.06 -6.83
C ALA A 83 -8.78 11.56 -7.01
N ALA A 84 -9.12 11.03 -8.20
CA ALA A 84 -10.42 10.47 -8.52
C ALA A 84 -10.64 9.06 -7.96
N GLU A 85 -9.61 8.39 -7.43
CA GLU A 85 -9.76 7.06 -6.84
C GLU A 85 -10.53 7.16 -5.51
N PRO A 86 -11.77 6.64 -5.43
CA PRO A 86 -12.61 6.81 -4.25
C PRO A 86 -12.02 6.15 -2.99
N ARG A 87 -11.19 5.11 -3.15
CA ARG A 87 -10.55 4.42 -2.01
C ARG A 87 -9.31 5.14 -1.51
N ARG A 88 -8.77 6.13 -2.23
CA ARG A 88 -7.51 6.81 -1.91
C ARG A 88 -7.50 7.36 -0.49
N ALA A 89 -8.50 8.15 -0.14
CA ALA A 89 -8.58 8.78 1.18
C ALA A 89 -8.72 7.74 2.30
N ALA A 90 -9.62 6.78 2.12
CA ALA A 90 -9.86 5.72 3.11
C ALA A 90 -8.62 4.82 3.32
N LEU A 91 -7.91 4.45 2.24
CA LEU A 91 -6.70 3.63 2.33
C LEU A 91 -5.52 4.41 2.92
N LEU A 92 -5.35 5.68 2.55
CA LEU A 92 -4.33 6.55 3.12
C LEU A 92 -4.54 6.71 4.63
N ARG A 93 -5.76 7.03 5.06
CA ARG A 93 -6.10 7.18 6.48
C ARG A 93 -5.77 5.91 7.28
N LYS A 94 -6.25 4.74 6.82
CA LYS A 94 -5.95 3.46 7.48
C LYS A 94 -4.45 3.18 7.58
N ALA A 95 -3.69 3.49 6.54
CA ALA A 95 -2.25 3.29 6.53
C ALA A 95 -1.53 4.22 7.50
N LEU A 96 -1.91 5.50 7.56
CA LEU A 96 -1.37 6.45 8.51
C LEU A 96 -1.72 6.11 9.96
N GLU A 97 -2.95 5.66 10.23
CA GLU A 97 -3.36 5.19 11.57
C GLU A 97 -2.48 4.01 12.02
N ALA A 98 -2.24 3.04 11.13
CA ALA A 98 -1.36 1.92 11.43
C ALA A 98 0.10 2.38 11.62
N CYS A 99 0.60 3.31 10.80
CA CYS A 99 1.95 3.89 10.97
C CYS A 99 2.10 4.55 12.36
N GLU A 100 1.12 5.35 12.78
CA GLU A 100 1.15 6.04 14.08
C GLU A 100 1.20 5.06 15.25
N GLN A 101 0.42 3.98 15.17
CA GLN A 101 0.43 2.90 16.17
C GLN A 101 1.81 2.23 16.24
N GLU A 102 2.40 1.84 15.09
CA GLU A 102 3.72 1.22 15.06
C GLU A 102 4.82 2.14 15.59
N LEU A 103 4.81 3.41 15.18
CA LEU A 103 5.78 4.40 15.63
C LEU A 103 5.69 4.61 17.15
N THR A 104 4.48 4.61 17.70
CA THR A 104 4.24 4.68 19.15
C THR A 104 4.81 3.45 19.86
N VAL A 105 4.57 2.24 19.35
CA VAL A 105 5.11 0.98 19.91
C VAL A 105 6.64 0.98 19.87
N LEU A 106 7.26 1.53 18.84
CA LEU A 106 8.71 1.67 18.69
C LEU A 106 9.31 2.83 19.50
N GLY A 107 8.49 3.64 20.20
CA GLY A 107 8.94 4.81 20.95
C GLY A 107 9.34 6.01 20.08
N ARG A 108 9.04 5.99 18.78
CA ARG A 108 9.35 7.05 17.79
C ARG A 108 8.29 8.15 17.81
N THR A 109 8.14 8.79 18.96
CA THR A 109 7.03 9.71 19.27
C THR A 109 6.96 10.95 18.37
N GLU A 110 8.09 11.48 17.92
CA GLU A 110 8.12 12.63 16.99
C GLU A 110 7.51 12.29 15.64
N GLU A 111 7.85 11.12 15.11
CA GLU A 111 7.33 10.64 13.83
C GLU A 111 5.85 10.27 13.94
N ALA A 112 5.44 9.64 15.05
CA ALA A 112 4.03 9.37 15.33
C ALA A 112 3.19 10.67 15.33
N ARG A 113 3.71 11.74 15.94
CA ARG A 113 3.06 13.06 15.94
C ARG A 113 2.98 13.67 14.54
N SER A 114 4.02 13.52 13.73
CA SER A 114 4.01 13.97 12.34
C SER A 114 2.91 13.27 11.53
N VAL A 115 2.81 11.94 11.66
CA VAL A 115 1.76 11.13 11.02
C VAL A 115 0.36 11.51 11.51
N ARG A 116 0.20 11.78 12.82
CA ARG A 116 -1.06 12.27 13.40
C ARG A 116 -1.47 13.62 12.81
N ALA A 117 -0.54 14.57 12.71
CA ALA A 117 -0.82 15.89 12.14
C ALA A 117 -1.27 15.80 10.67
N GLU A 118 -0.72 14.86 9.91
CA GLU A 118 -1.20 14.60 8.55
C GLU A 118 -2.61 14.02 8.53
N LEU A 119 -2.91 13.05 9.39
CA LEU A 119 -4.26 12.48 9.52
C LEU A 119 -5.31 13.58 9.75
N ASP A 120 -5.04 14.49 10.68
CA ASP A 120 -5.92 15.62 10.98
C ASP A 120 -6.09 16.55 9.76
N GLY A 121 -5.02 16.76 8.99
CA GLY A 121 -5.05 17.51 7.73
C GLY A 121 -5.86 16.83 6.62
N THR A 122 -5.92 15.49 6.59
CA THR A 122 -6.74 14.77 5.59
C THR A 122 -8.24 14.81 5.89
N ALA A 123 -8.63 14.92 7.16
CA ALA A 123 -10.04 15.05 7.57
C ALA A 123 -10.62 16.44 7.30
N GLY A 124 -9.79 17.50 7.37
CA GLY A 124 -10.22 18.88 7.14
C GLY A 124 -10.46 19.26 5.66
N GLY A 125 -10.23 18.35 4.72
CA GLY A 125 -10.40 18.60 3.28
C GLY A 125 -11.81 18.34 2.73
N GLU A 126 -12.69 17.68 3.49
CA GLU A 126 -14.04 17.30 3.02
C GLU A 126 -15.14 18.32 3.41
N GLU A 127 -14.82 19.42 4.10
CA GLU A 127 -15.79 20.43 4.56
C GLU A 127 -15.96 21.64 3.61
N GLY A 128 -15.49 21.55 2.37
CA GLY A 128 -15.37 22.69 1.46
C GLY A 128 -16.04 22.55 0.10
N THR A 129 -17.25 21.99 0.00
CA THR A 129 -18.10 22.22 -1.20
C THR A 129 -19.58 22.11 -0.84
N ARG A 130 -20.21 23.25 -0.54
CA ARG A 130 -21.67 23.42 -0.54
C ARG A 130 -22.03 24.64 -1.36
#